data_AF-A0A1Q8J093-F1
#
_entry.id   AF-A0A1Q8J093-F1
#
_cell.length_a   1.000
_cell.length_b   1.000
_cell.length_c   1.000
_cell.angle_alpha   90.00
_cell.angle_beta   90.00
_cell.angle_gamma   90.00
#
_symmetry.space_group_name_H-M   'P 1'
#
loop_
_entity.id
_entity.type
_entity.pdbx_description
1 polymer ?
#
loop_
_entity_poly.entity_id
_entity_poly.type
_entity_poly.pdbx_seq_one_letter_code
_entity_poly.pdbx_strand_id
1 'polypeptide(L)'
;MKKFVVVLSLPLLLSACAYFQKNPDAGEPVTDTTTQRSVDDVVACLTQLANKHNASFKSTAIPQGQMLDFGDSNVIKVRSDAGATTYRFYAGKRHVSNLWIEAAAKTCAP
;
A
#
# COMPACT_ATOMS: atom_id res chain seq x y z
N MET A 1 45.60 -33.82 -5.18
CA MET A 1 44.54 -33.24 -4.33
C MET A 1 44.39 -31.76 -4.69
N LYS A 2 43.27 -31.31 -5.28
CA LYS A 2 42.82 -29.90 -5.40
C LYS A 2 41.68 -29.77 -6.44
N LYS A 3 40.50 -30.35 -6.20
CA LYS A 3 39.31 -30.11 -7.03
C LYS A 3 38.00 -30.25 -6.23
N PHE A 4 37.89 -29.58 -5.08
CA PHE A 4 36.64 -29.60 -4.29
C PHE A 4 36.39 -28.28 -3.53
N VAL A 5 36.66 -27.12 -4.13
CA VAL A 5 36.40 -25.82 -3.47
C VAL A 5 35.29 -25.01 -4.14
N VAL A 6 34.83 -25.40 -5.33
CA VAL A 6 33.95 -24.54 -6.17
C VAL A 6 32.44 -24.75 -5.91
N VAL A 7 32.04 -25.70 -5.06
CA VAL A 7 30.60 -26.07 -4.92
C VAL A 7 29.87 -25.25 -3.84
N LEU A 8 30.56 -24.55 -2.95
CA LEU A 8 29.92 -23.90 -1.79
C LEU A 8 29.51 -22.43 -2.00
N SER A 9 29.89 -21.79 -3.10
CA SER A 9 29.63 -20.36 -3.34
C SER A 9 28.35 -20.06 -4.12
N LEU A 10 27.74 -21.06 -4.76
CA LEU A 10 26.48 -20.89 -5.51
C LEU A 10 25.23 -20.59 -4.64
N PRO A 11 25.02 -21.20 -3.46
CA PRO A 11 23.77 -20.96 -2.70
C PRO A 11 23.73 -19.59 -2.01
N LEU A 12 24.88 -18.97 -1.76
CA LEU A 12 24.99 -17.65 -1.11
C LEU A 12 24.69 -16.49 -2.07
N LEU A 13 24.89 -16.68 -3.38
CA LEU A 13 24.60 -15.66 -4.39
C LEU A 13 23.11 -15.60 -4.75
N LEU A 14 22.40 -16.72 -4.68
CA LEU A 14 20.96 -16.78 -4.99
C LEU A 14 20.08 -16.20 -3.87
N SER A 15 20.55 -16.25 -2.62
CA SER A 15 19.82 -15.70 -1.46
C SER A 15 19.88 -14.18 -1.37
N ALA A 16 20.91 -13.54 -1.95
CA ALA A 16 21.01 -12.08 -2.03
C ALA A 16 20.00 -11.48 -3.03
N CYS A 17 19.76 -12.15 -4.16
CA CYS A 17 18.82 -11.67 -5.17
C CYS A 17 17.37 -11.64 -4.66
N ALA A 18 16.97 -12.60 -3.82
CA ALA A 18 15.64 -12.64 -3.22
C ALA A 18 15.38 -11.48 -2.23
N TYR A 19 16.43 -10.99 -1.55
CA TYR A 19 16.31 -9.83 -0.65
C TYR A 19 16.08 -8.53 -1.42
N PHE A 20 16.67 -8.40 -2.63
CA PHE A 20 16.48 -7.26 -3.52
C PHE A 20 15.24 -7.35 -4.42
N GLN A 21 14.53 -8.48 -4.44
CA GLN A 21 13.19 -8.58 -5.06
C GLN A 21 12.09 -7.89 -4.24
N LYS A 22 12.45 -7.26 -3.10
CA LYS A 22 11.57 -6.30 -2.43
C LYS A 22 11.42 -5.08 -3.33
N ASN A 23 10.35 -5.04 -4.12
CA ASN A 23 10.01 -3.97 -5.08
C ASN A 23 10.37 -2.59 -4.47
N PRO A 24 11.48 -1.95 -4.88
CA PRO A 24 11.92 -0.69 -4.27
C PRO A 24 10.97 0.47 -4.57
N ASP A 25 10.12 0.31 -5.60
CA ASP A 25 9.04 1.23 -5.97
C ASP A 25 7.77 1.05 -5.11
N ALA A 26 7.67 -0.04 -4.35
CA ALA A 26 6.64 -0.21 -3.36
C ALA A 26 7.15 0.38 -2.05
N GLY A 27 7.21 1.71 -1.96
CA GLY A 27 7.46 2.39 -0.69
C GLY A 27 6.59 1.77 0.41
N GLU A 28 7.11 1.63 1.63
CA GLU A 28 6.36 1.04 2.74
C GLU A 28 5.16 1.93 3.11
N PRO A 29 4.00 1.36 3.46
CA PRO A 29 2.87 2.17 3.91
C PRO A 29 3.23 2.86 5.23
N VAL A 30 2.89 4.15 5.33
CA VAL A 30 3.00 4.92 6.58
C VAL A 30 1.97 4.44 7.59
N THR A 31 0.84 3.91 7.12
CA THR A 31 -0.18 3.27 7.95
C THR A 31 -0.72 2.05 7.23
N ASP A 32 -0.72 0.92 7.93
CA ASP A 32 -1.38 -0.32 7.53
C ASP A 32 -2.38 -0.69 8.64
N THR A 33 -3.64 -0.81 8.29
CA THR A 33 -4.72 -1.10 9.25
C THR A 33 -5.67 -2.11 8.65
N THR A 34 -6.17 -3.01 9.47
CA THR A 34 -7.18 -3.99 9.08
C THR A 34 -8.53 -3.59 9.65
N THR A 35 -9.59 -3.77 8.87
CA THR A 35 -10.97 -3.53 9.27
C THR A 35 -11.87 -4.67 8.80
N GLN A 36 -12.99 -4.87 9.48
CA GLN A 36 -14.02 -5.85 9.10
C GLN A 36 -15.02 -5.30 8.08
N ARG A 37 -14.93 -3.99 7.77
CA ARG A 37 -15.72 -3.39 6.69
C ARG A 37 -15.33 -3.98 5.34
N SER A 38 -16.29 -4.06 4.42
CA SER A 38 -16.00 -4.51 3.06
C SER A 38 -15.11 -3.49 2.33
N VAL A 39 -14.39 -3.94 1.30
CA VAL A 39 -13.60 -3.05 0.43
C VAL A 39 -14.46 -1.92 -0.13
N ASP A 40 -15.67 -2.26 -0.60
CA ASP A 40 -16.60 -1.30 -1.20
C ASP A 40 -17.06 -0.24 -0.18
N ASP A 41 -17.35 -0.64 1.06
CA ASP A 41 -17.73 0.30 2.12
C ASP A 41 -16.61 1.27 2.47
N VAL A 42 -15.37 0.77 2.53
CA VAL A 42 -14.18 1.58 2.81
C VAL A 42 -13.96 2.57 1.66
N VAL A 43 -14.01 2.11 0.40
CA VAL A 43 -13.85 2.98 -0.78
C VAL A 43 -14.97 4.03 -0.87
N ALA A 44 -16.22 3.64 -0.61
CA ALA A 44 -17.35 4.57 -0.61
C ALA A 44 -17.17 5.65 0.46
N CYS A 45 -16.74 5.28 1.67
CA CYS A 45 -16.42 6.23 2.73
C CYS A 45 -15.30 7.21 2.32
N LEU A 46 -14.22 6.71 1.73
CA LEU A 46 -13.11 7.55 1.26
C LEU A 46 -13.55 8.50 0.15
N THR A 47 -14.44 8.05 -0.74
CA THR A 47 -15.02 8.88 -1.79
C THR A 47 -15.85 10.02 -1.20
N GLN A 48 -16.66 9.74 -0.16
CA GLN A 48 -17.43 10.78 0.53
C GLN A 48 -16.54 11.80 1.25
N LEU A 49 -15.47 11.34 1.92
CA LEU A 49 -14.49 12.25 2.54
C LEU A 49 -13.77 13.10 1.49
N ALA A 50 -13.33 12.50 0.39
CA ALA A 50 -12.69 13.23 -0.71
C ALA A 50 -13.62 14.33 -1.26
N ASN A 51 -14.89 14.01 -1.48
CA ASN A 51 -15.89 15.00 -1.91
C ASN A 51 -16.08 16.12 -0.89
N LYS A 52 -16.15 15.80 0.41
CA LYS A 52 -16.26 16.80 1.49
C LYS A 52 -15.06 17.77 1.51
N HIS A 53 -13.88 17.28 1.12
CA HIS A 53 -12.65 18.06 1.08
C HIS A 53 -12.33 18.63 -0.31
N ASN A 54 -13.25 18.51 -1.29
CA ASN A 54 -13.04 18.90 -2.68
C ASN A 54 -11.75 18.31 -3.29
N ALA A 55 -11.41 17.09 -2.91
CA ALA A 55 -10.23 16.38 -3.39
C ALA A 55 -10.61 15.41 -4.51
N SER A 56 -9.90 15.51 -5.64
CA SER A 56 -9.98 14.53 -6.72
C SER A 56 -8.97 13.41 -6.52
N PHE A 57 -9.32 12.19 -6.91
CA PHE A 57 -8.39 11.07 -6.99
C PHE A 57 -8.63 10.25 -8.25
N LYS A 58 -7.58 9.59 -8.74
CA LYS A 58 -7.70 8.55 -9.75
C LYS A 58 -7.96 7.22 -9.04
N SER A 59 -8.99 6.52 -9.46
CA SER A 59 -9.30 5.19 -8.96
C SER A 59 -8.81 4.12 -9.92
N THR A 60 -8.02 3.16 -9.43
CA THR A 60 -7.49 2.05 -10.23
C THR A 60 -7.83 0.74 -9.54
N ALA A 61 -8.48 -0.17 -10.26
CA ALA A 61 -8.72 -1.52 -9.76
C ALA A 61 -7.40 -2.26 -9.55
N ILE A 62 -7.28 -2.99 -8.45
CA ILE A 62 -6.13 -3.84 -8.12
C ILE A 62 -6.66 -5.22 -7.70
N PRO A 63 -5.82 -6.28 -7.70
CA PRO A 63 -6.25 -7.57 -7.21
C PRO A 63 -6.86 -7.44 -5.81
N GLN A 64 -8.08 -7.95 -5.67
CA GLN A 64 -8.85 -7.97 -4.42
C GLN A 64 -9.19 -6.59 -3.85
N GLY A 65 -9.14 -5.52 -4.64
CA GLY A 65 -9.68 -4.22 -4.22
C GLY A 65 -9.34 -3.05 -5.13
N GLN A 66 -9.02 -1.91 -4.52
CA GLN A 66 -8.92 -0.64 -5.24
C GLN A 66 -7.79 0.25 -4.70
N MET A 67 -7.13 0.96 -5.61
CA MET A 67 -6.15 1.99 -5.31
C MET A 67 -6.73 3.37 -5.62
N LEU A 68 -6.66 4.27 -4.64
CA LEU A 68 -7.05 5.66 -4.76
C LEU A 68 -5.78 6.51 -4.76
N ASP A 69 -5.50 7.14 -5.90
CA ASP A 69 -4.31 7.94 -6.14
C ASP A 69 -4.69 9.43 -6.13
N PHE A 70 -4.21 10.16 -5.13
CA PHE A 70 -4.41 11.60 -4.96
C PHE A 70 -3.28 12.42 -5.62
N GLY A 71 -2.65 11.87 -6.66
CA GLY A 71 -1.56 12.49 -7.42
C GLY A 71 -0.28 12.60 -6.61
N ASP A 72 0.39 13.75 -6.70
CA ASP A 72 1.61 14.06 -5.95
C ASP A 72 1.46 13.96 -4.43
N SER A 73 0.22 13.88 -3.93
CA SER A 73 -0.07 13.97 -2.50
C SER A 73 0.03 12.65 -1.78
N ASN A 74 -0.83 11.68 -2.04
CA ASN A 74 -0.95 10.44 -1.25
C ASN A 74 -1.54 9.30 -2.11
N VAL A 75 -1.25 8.06 -1.75
CA VAL A 75 -1.90 6.88 -2.33
C VAL A 75 -2.53 6.05 -1.21
N ILE A 76 -3.77 5.60 -1.41
CA ILE A 76 -4.44 4.66 -0.53
C ILE A 76 -4.71 3.37 -1.31
N LYS A 77 -4.30 2.23 -0.77
CA LYS A 77 -4.69 0.91 -1.30
C LYS A 77 -5.64 0.25 -0.31
N VAL A 78 -6.81 -0.14 -0.79
CA VAL A 78 -7.81 -0.89 -0.04
C VAL A 78 -7.94 -2.26 -0.66
N ARG A 79 -7.71 -3.34 0.09
CA ARG A 79 -7.79 -4.70 -0.45
C ARG A 79 -8.34 -5.68 0.57
N SER A 80 -9.12 -6.65 0.10
CA SER A 80 -9.44 -7.84 0.88
C SER A 80 -8.20 -8.74 0.95
N ASP A 81 -7.77 -9.09 2.16
CA ASP A 81 -6.65 -9.99 2.43
C ASP A 81 -6.97 -10.85 3.67
N ALA A 82 -6.72 -12.15 3.59
CA ALA A 82 -6.92 -13.11 4.68
C ALA A 82 -8.27 -13.01 5.44
N GLY A 83 -9.36 -12.64 4.76
CA GLY A 83 -10.71 -12.52 5.34
C GLY A 83 -11.01 -11.17 6.01
N ALA A 84 -10.13 -10.18 5.88
CA ALA A 84 -10.34 -8.81 6.34
C ALA A 84 -10.01 -7.80 5.24
N THR A 85 -10.43 -6.55 5.40
CA THR A 85 -10.01 -5.46 4.50
C THR A 85 -8.77 -4.77 5.06
N THR A 86 -7.70 -4.76 4.28
CA THR A 86 -6.48 -3.97 4.52
C THR A 86 -6.63 -2.58 3.94
N TYR A 87 -6.31 -1.57 4.73
CA TYR A 87 -6.20 -0.18 4.37
C TYR A 87 -4.73 0.22 4.49
N ARG A 88 -4.10 0.56 3.36
CA ARG A 88 -2.69 0.96 3.30
C ARG A 88 -2.56 2.37 2.78
N PHE A 89 -2.05 3.26 3.62
CA PHE A 89 -1.77 4.64 3.27
C PHE A 89 -0.29 4.84 2.99
N TYR A 90 0.01 5.39 1.82
CA TYR A 90 1.34 5.80 1.40
C TYR A 90 1.35 7.32 1.33
N ALA A 91 2.21 7.95 2.11
CA ALA A 91 2.39 9.39 2.06
C ALA A 91 3.20 9.78 0.81
N GLY A 92 2.76 10.83 0.12
CA GLY A 92 3.55 11.52 -0.90
C GLY A 92 3.95 12.92 -0.43
N LYS A 93 3.86 13.93 -1.29
CA LYS A 93 4.18 15.31 -0.94
C LYS A 93 3.12 15.87 0.01
N ARG A 94 3.56 16.42 1.13
CA ARG A 94 2.67 17.03 2.12
C ARG A 94 2.10 18.35 1.60
N HIS A 95 0.79 18.42 1.51
CA HIS A 95 0.03 19.64 1.23
C HIS A 95 -0.99 19.86 2.34
N VAL A 96 -1.16 21.10 2.80
CA VAL A 96 -2.11 21.44 3.87
C VAL A 96 -3.54 21.00 3.52
N SER A 97 -3.91 21.07 2.24
CA SER A 97 -5.21 20.62 1.72
C SER A 97 -5.46 19.13 1.87
N ASN A 98 -4.43 18.32 2.12
CA ASN A 98 -4.47 16.85 2.11
C ASN A 98 -4.13 16.21 3.46
N LEU A 99 -3.98 17.01 4.52
CA LEU A 99 -3.73 16.52 5.88
C LEU A 99 -4.88 15.66 6.42
N TRP A 100 -6.11 15.87 5.94
CA TRP A 100 -7.28 15.08 6.33
C TRP A 100 -7.15 13.59 5.93
N ILE A 101 -6.37 13.29 4.87
CA ILE A 101 -6.18 11.92 4.36
C ILE A 101 -5.43 11.06 5.39
N GLU A 102 -4.51 11.66 6.16
CA GLU A 102 -3.75 10.97 7.21
C GLU A 102 -4.68 10.45 8.32
N ALA A 103 -5.80 11.14 8.58
CA ALA A 103 -6.80 10.74 9.57
C ALA A 103 -7.92 9.87 9.00
N ALA A 104 -8.01 9.72 7.67
CA ALA A 104 -9.13 9.04 7.01
C ALA A 104 -9.28 7.57 7.42
N ALA A 105 -8.17 6.90 7.77
CA ALA A 105 -8.17 5.53 8.27
C ALA A 105 -9.10 5.36 9.49
N LYS A 106 -9.05 6.30 10.45
CA LYS A 106 -9.85 6.25 11.68
C LYS A 106 -11.35 6.33 11.43
N THR A 107 -11.75 6.88 10.29
CA THR A 107 -13.17 7.04 9.91
C THR A 107 -13.62 5.94 8.96
N CYS A 108 -12.80 5.59 7.97
CA CYS A 108 -13.20 4.68 6.91
C CYS A 108 -12.78 3.23 7.13
N ALA A 109 -11.74 2.98 7.91
CA ALA A 109 -11.26 1.65 8.28
C ALA A 109 -10.93 1.55 9.78
N PRO A 110 -11.93 1.76 10.67
CA PRO A 110 -11.77 1.56 12.11
C PRO A 110 -11.60 0.07 12.47
#